data_AF-A0AAX4KDY4-F1
#
_entry.id   AF-A0AAX4KDY4-F1
#
_cell.length_a   1.000
_cell.length_b   1.000
_cell.length_c   1.000
_cell.angle_alpha   90.00
_cell.angle_beta   90.00
_cell.angle_gamma   90.00
#
_symmetry.space_group_name_H-M   'P 1'
#
loop_
_entity.id
_entity.type
_entity.pdbx_description
1 polymer ?
#
loop_
_entity_poly.entity_id
_entity_poly.type
_entity_poly.pdbx_seq_one_letter_code
_entity_poly.pdbx_strand_id
1 'polypeptide(L)'
;MSNPRPALRSQSQPSDRLQKRTSTASASTTSTSTPAVIPPNLVRSRSTVHLPLYRRVLFPHDDPTSEIPQIVRGKGDEVELINERLYHLLALALRGYVLQWYTRFSTDRSFPPSIHHQIIYPILHPILSDLYTDEGKDRLCELLLVDLPVILNLHIKTYHQAKSAQRYLPIGLYDKDKGGIAEGYHNRLPLLSISKREDTQEYGISSIYLSSLSTSLINLYVTPEGKQIPVVERLMIREILAKSILGSIVKRLCEGWFWYQIVLKLLGEPTSEDGTTNENQKLEGCKEKEGKSIDQIILHYINTLINICIKLWNISINIIALYSAAPKGKGSYQRCYEPTLLLIREIVGVNGYEGLERQRWSKRLVWGGVELVVGLFGGILDRLLPHLLKTYILNPHTSLKLIDIIEKLLFPDGYPGPSPIDPTPQEALDLRLRAERRIDQLIPSYIQKIFFDTSRGTKVILDPIEDRSCNAHLVGMVLDGLVGTLIPDLVILEQEQKRVDGVDHLEGSE
;
A
#
# COMPACT_ATOMS: atom_id res chain seq x y z
N MET A 1 3.88 -73.61 -30.05
CA MET A 1 2.80 -72.61 -30.31
C MET A 1 3.49 -71.26 -30.45
N SER A 2 3.43 -70.65 -31.64
CA SER A 2 4.38 -69.58 -32.01
C SER A 2 3.97 -68.87 -33.30
N ASN A 3 3.64 -67.57 -33.23
CA ASN A 3 3.93 -66.58 -34.29
C ASN A 3 3.67 -65.12 -33.81
N PRO A 4 4.26 -64.08 -34.44
CA PRO A 4 4.24 -62.70 -33.92
C PRO A 4 3.72 -61.59 -34.88
N ARG A 5 3.20 -60.47 -34.32
CA ARG A 5 2.95 -59.16 -35.00
C ARG A 5 1.95 -59.25 -36.20
N PRO A 6 1.64 -58.20 -37.02
CA PRO A 6 1.95 -56.74 -37.03
C PRO A 6 0.79 -55.89 -36.43
N ALA A 7 0.44 -54.62 -36.74
CA ALA A 7 0.80 -53.60 -37.76
C ALA A 7 0.50 -52.13 -37.29
N LEU A 8 0.71 -51.13 -38.17
CA LEU A 8 0.35 -49.70 -38.03
C LEU A 8 -0.15 -49.14 -39.39
N ARG A 9 -1.19 -48.28 -39.40
CA ARG A 9 -1.62 -47.38 -40.52
C ARG A 9 -2.65 -46.36 -39.99
N SER A 10 -2.51 -45.03 -40.16
CA SER A 10 -2.87 -44.17 -41.31
C SER A 10 -4.40 -44.10 -41.58
N GLN A 11 -5.08 -42.98 -41.88
CA GLN A 11 -4.71 -41.65 -42.45
C GLN A 11 -5.52 -40.53 -41.70
N SER A 12 -5.49 -39.20 -41.98
CA SER A 12 -5.31 -38.44 -43.24
C SER A 12 -5.05 -36.93 -43.02
N GLN A 13 -4.53 -36.27 -44.07
CA GLN A 13 -4.73 -34.83 -44.37
C GLN A 13 -5.51 -34.72 -45.69
N PRO A 14 -5.97 -33.52 -46.10
CA PRO A 14 -5.17 -32.78 -47.09
C PRO A 14 -5.06 -31.26 -46.83
N SER A 15 -4.20 -30.60 -47.61
CA SER A 15 -4.00 -29.13 -47.62
C SER A 15 -4.32 -28.56 -49.01
N ASP A 16 -4.98 -27.40 -49.08
CA ASP A 16 -5.05 -26.49 -50.25
C ASP A 16 -5.87 -25.23 -49.86
N ARG A 17 -5.74 -24.02 -50.46
CA ARG A 17 -4.71 -23.45 -51.34
C ARG A 17 -4.84 -21.92 -51.30
N LEU A 18 -3.74 -21.16 -51.34
CA LEU A 18 -3.83 -19.70 -51.54
C LEU A 18 -4.28 -19.38 -52.98
N GLN A 19 -5.24 -18.47 -53.14
CA GLN A 19 -5.44 -17.74 -54.39
C GLN A 19 -5.52 -16.23 -54.15
N LYS A 20 -4.67 -15.51 -54.87
CA LYS A 20 -4.55 -14.05 -54.89
C LYS A 20 -5.23 -13.54 -56.16
N ARG A 21 -6.24 -12.66 -56.04
CA ARG A 21 -6.77 -11.89 -57.18
C ARG A 21 -6.75 -10.40 -56.87
N THR A 22 -6.30 -9.63 -57.86
CA THR A 22 -6.16 -8.18 -57.87
C THR A 22 -7.09 -7.58 -58.92
N SER A 23 -7.26 -6.24 -58.86
CA SER A 23 -8.04 -5.42 -59.81
C SER A 23 -9.57 -5.62 -59.73
N THR A 24 -10.41 -4.67 -60.13
CA THR A 24 -10.17 -3.37 -60.80
C THR A 24 -10.77 -2.20 -60.02
N ALA A 25 -10.31 -0.98 -60.31
CA ALA A 25 -11.01 0.24 -59.93
C ALA A 25 -11.89 0.72 -61.10
N SER A 26 -13.06 1.27 -60.78
CA SER A 26 -13.95 1.95 -61.74
C SER A 26 -14.42 3.26 -61.13
N ALA A 27 -14.17 4.38 -61.81
CA ALA A 27 -14.62 5.70 -61.41
C ALA A 27 -15.64 6.23 -62.42
N SER A 28 -16.71 6.86 -61.93
CA SER A 28 -17.65 7.62 -62.77
C SER A 28 -18.23 8.80 -62.00
N THR A 29 -17.94 10.00 -62.49
CA THR A 29 -18.80 11.18 -62.32
C THR A 29 -19.97 11.03 -63.32
N THR A 30 -21.10 11.76 -63.28
CA THR A 30 -21.40 13.09 -62.72
C THR A 30 -22.91 13.25 -62.57
N SER A 31 -23.42 14.06 -61.64
CA SER A 31 -24.60 14.97 -61.82
C SER A 31 -25.04 15.61 -60.49
N THR A 32 -25.91 16.61 -60.55
CA THR A 32 -26.16 17.56 -59.45
C THR A 32 -27.65 17.80 -59.23
N SER A 33 -28.16 17.57 -58.00
CA SER A 33 -29.40 18.19 -57.50
C SER A 33 -29.54 18.11 -55.96
N THR A 34 -29.45 19.27 -55.32
CA THR A 34 -30.23 19.59 -54.11
C THR A 34 -31.58 20.20 -54.55
N PRO A 35 -32.61 20.40 -53.69
CA PRO A 35 -32.60 20.35 -52.22
C PRO A 35 -33.74 19.54 -51.55
N ALA A 36 -33.53 19.16 -50.29
CA ALA A 36 -34.56 19.12 -49.23
C ALA A 36 -33.87 19.00 -47.86
N VAL A 37 -34.27 19.83 -46.88
CA VAL A 37 -33.79 19.69 -45.50
C VAL A 37 -34.75 18.79 -44.73
N ILE A 38 -34.33 17.56 -44.49
CA ILE A 38 -34.93 16.64 -43.51
C ILE A 38 -33.77 16.16 -42.63
N PRO A 39 -33.79 16.35 -41.30
CA PRO A 39 -32.75 15.81 -40.43
C PRO A 39 -32.89 14.27 -40.36
N PRO A 40 -31.92 13.47 -40.86
CA PRO A 40 -31.98 12.03 -40.70
C PRO A 40 -31.66 11.66 -39.24
N ASN A 41 -32.36 10.66 -38.72
CA ASN A 41 -32.15 10.10 -37.39
C ASN A 41 -30.66 9.81 -37.10
N LEU A 42 -30.27 9.94 -35.82
CA LEU A 42 -28.91 9.72 -35.30
C LEU A 42 -28.25 8.44 -35.85
N VAL A 43 -27.49 8.56 -36.94
CA VAL A 43 -26.82 7.42 -37.57
C VAL A 43 -25.58 7.08 -36.73
N ARG A 44 -25.68 6.00 -35.96
CA ARG A 44 -24.63 5.41 -35.11
C ARG A 44 -23.41 4.98 -35.94
N SER A 45 -22.54 5.94 -36.29
CA SER A 45 -21.58 5.84 -37.41
C SER A 45 -20.14 6.25 -37.10
N ARG A 46 -19.69 6.09 -35.85
CA ARG A 46 -18.25 5.96 -35.53
C ARG A 46 -18.00 4.64 -34.82
N SER A 47 -17.02 3.88 -35.29
CA SER A 47 -16.62 2.62 -34.67
C SER A 47 -16.03 2.89 -33.28
N THR A 48 -16.65 2.32 -32.24
CA THR A 48 -16.24 2.60 -30.85
C THR A 48 -14.83 2.11 -30.51
N VAL A 49 -14.24 1.30 -31.39
CA VAL A 49 -12.86 0.77 -31.33
C VAL A 49 -11.81 1.84 -31.09
N HIS A 50 -11.96 3.04 -31.68
CA HIS A 50 -11.00 4.14 -31.53
C HIS A 50 -11.12 4.92 -30.21
N LEU A 51 -12.19 4.72 -29.43
CA LEU A 51 -12.32 5.36 -28.12
C LEU A 51 -11.48 4.60 -27.07
N PRO A 52 -10.93 5.31 -26.07
CA PRO A 52 -10.17 4.68 -24.99
C PRO A 52 -11.05 3.72 -24.19
N LEU A 53 -10.41 2.75 -23.52
CA LEU A 53 -11.09 1.61 -22.91
C LEU A 53 -12.20 2.02 -21.93
N TYR A 54 -11.97 3.09 -21.15
CA TYR A 54 -12.92 3.55 -20.15
C TYR A 54 -14.21 4.10 -20.75
N ARG A 55 -14.16 4.91 -21.82
CA ARG A 55 -15.37 5.32 -22.56
C ARG A 55 -16.13 4.09 -23.08
N ARG A 56 -15.45 3.06 -23.57
CA ARG A 56 -16.08 1.81 -24.06
C ARG A 56 -16.71 0.92 -22.99
N VAL A 57 -16.21 0.94 -21.74
CA VAL A 57 -16.63 0.02 -20.67
C VAL A 57 -17.58 0.68 -19.67
N LEU A 58 -17.39 1.97 -19.38
CA LEU A 58 -18.13 2.71 -18.37
C LEU A 58 -19.23 3.60 -18.97
N PHE A 59 -18.99 4.15 -20.16
CA PHE A 59 -19.85 5.15 -20.82
C PHE A 59 -20.30 4.73 -22.24
N PRO A 60 -20.85 3.50 -22.44
CA PRO A 60 -21.14 2.95 -23.77
C PRO A 60 -22.35 3.59 -24.48
N HIS A 61 -23.05 4.51 -23.81
CA HIS A 61 -24.24 5.20 -24.31
C HIS A 61 -24.03 6.72 -24.50
N ASP A 62 -22.91 7.27 -24.02
CA ASP A 62 -22.63 8.70 -24.07
C ASP A 62 -21.96 9.11 -25.39
N ASP A 63 -22.11 10.38 -25.77
CA ASP A 63 -21.52 10.88 -27.00
C ASP A 63 -19.98 10.88 -26.96
N PRO A 64 -19.30 10.57 -28.07
CA PRO A 64 -17.84 10.45 -28.12
C PRO A 64 -17.10 11.79 -27.90
N THR A 65 -17.84 12.90 -27.77
CA THR A 65 -17.35 14.26 -27.53
C THR A 65 -17.89 14.89 -26.24
N SER A 66 -18.61 14.16 -25.38
CA SER A 66 -18.99 14.67 -24.08
C SER A 66 -17.79 14.78 -23.12
N GLU A 67 -17.89 15.73 -22.20
CA GLU A 67 -17.10 15.77 -20.97
C GLU A 67 -17.57 14.63 -20.06
N ILE A 68 -16.62 13.93 -19.45
CA ILE A 68 -16.90 12.85 -18.49
C ILE A 68 -16.99 13.47 -17.10
N PRO A 69 -17.85 12.97 -16.19
CA PRO A 69 -17.79 13.34 -14.77
C PRO A 69 -16.36 13.27 -14.21
N GLN A 70 -15.98 14.21 -13.35
CA GLN A 70 -14.65 14.20 -12.73
C GLN A 70 -14.73 13.54 -11.35
N ILE A 71 -14.00 12.45 -11.13
CA ILE A 71 -13.87 11.78 -9.81
C ILE A 71 -13.12 12.68 -8.83
N VAL A 72 -12.04 13.32 -9.30
CA VAL A 72 -11.30 14.34 -8.57
C VAL A 72 -11.71 15.70 -9.11
N ARG A 73 -12.43 16.49 -8.31
CA ARG A 73 -12.82 17.87 -8.67
C ARG A 73 -11.60 18.78 -8.62
N GLY A 74 -11.20 19.32 -9.77
CA GLY A 74 -10.12 20.29 -9.86
C GLY A 74 -10.06 20.98 -11.23
N LYS A 75 -9.19 21.97 -11.37
CA LYS A 75 -8.98 22.70 -12.62
C LYS A 75 -7.50 22.66 -12.98
N GLY A 76 -7.18 22.10 -14.15
CA GLY A 76 -5.83 21.99 -14.67
C GLY A 76 -5.57 20.61 -15.28
N ASP A 77 -4.73 20.60 -16.31
CA ASP A 77 -4.45 19.47 -17.21
C ASP A 77 -3.97 18.21 -16.45
N GLU A 78 -3.21 18.40 -15.36
CA GLU A 78 -2.78 17.31 -14.47
C GLU A 78 -3.95 16.57 -13.81
N VAL A 79 -5.01 17.28 -13.43
CA VAL A 79 -6.20 16.70 -12.78
C VAL A 79 -7.09 16.00 -13.81
N GLU A 80 -7.16 16.50 -15.04
CA GLU A 80 -7.82 15.79 -16.14
C GLU A 80 -7.07 14.48 -16.47
N LEU A 81 -5.74 14.51 -16.53
CA LEU A 81 -4.92 13.31 -16.73
C LEU A 81 -5.05 12.30 -15.57
N ILE A 82 -5.12 12.77 -14.31
CA ILE A 82 -5.40 11.90 -13.15
C ILE A 82 -6.77 11.23 -13.30
N ASN A 83 -7.81 12.00 -13.66
CA ASN A 83 -9.14 11.46 -13.89
C ASN A 83 -9.14 10.43 -15.04
N GLU A 84 -8.50 10.71 -16.18
CA GLU A 84 -8.36 9.72 -17.28
C GLU A 84 -7.69 8.42 -16.79
N ARG A 85 -6.59 8.52 -16.04
CA ARG A 85 -5.84 7.35 -15.54
C ARG A 85 -6.66 6.54 -14.53
N LEU A 86 -7.37 7.20 -13.61
CA LEU A 86 -8.30 6.54 -12.69
C LEU A 86 -9.44 5.83 -13.44
N TYR A 87 -10.01 6.49 -14.45
CA TYR A 87 -11.04 5.87 -15.30
C TYR A 87 -10.50 4.69 -16.10
N HIS A 88 -9.28 4.76 -16.63
CA HIS A 88 -8.62 3.66 -17.32
C HIS A 88 -8.41 2.46 -16.38
N LEU A 89 -7.80 2.68 -15.21
CA LEU A 89 -7.58 1.67 -14.19
C LEU A 89 -8.89 1.01 -13.74
N LEU A 90 -9.96 1.80 -13.58
CA LEU A 90 -11.26 1.25 -13.18
C LEU A 90 -11.91 0.41 -14.29
N ALA A 91 -11.78 0.81 -15.55
CA ALA A 91 -12.25 0.04 -16.68
C ALA A 91 -11.48 -1.28 -16.85
N LEU A 92 -10.17 -1.28 -16.58
CA LEU A 92 -9.36 -2.50 -16.47
C LEU A 92 -9.86 -3.40 -15.32
N ALA A 93 -10.14 -2.82 -14.15
CA ALA A 93 -10.62 -3.55 -12.98
C ALA A 93 -12.01 -4.18 -13.18
N LEU A 94 -12.98 -3.47 -13.76
CA LEU A 94 -14.31 -4.04 -14.03
C LEU A 94 -14.26 -5.10 -15.15
N ARG A 95 -13.50 -4.84 -16.23
CA ARG A 95 -13.28 -5.81 -17.32
C ARG A 95 -12.55 -7.07 -16.84
N GLY A 96 -11.64 -6.90 -15.88
CA GLY A 96 -10.81 -7.94 -15.31
C GLY A 96 -11.53 -8.77 -14.24
N TYR A 97 -11.99 -8.13 -13.17
CA TYR A 97 -12.48 -8.82 -11.96
C TYR A 97 -13.99 -9.00 -11.89
N VAL A 98 -14.79 -8.25 -12.64
CA VAL A 98 -16.27 -8.38 -12.64
C VAL A 98 -16.76 -9.14 -13.87
N LEU A 99 -16.36 -8.69 -15.07
CA LEU A 99 -16.89 -9.24 -16.31
C LEU A 99 -16.58 -10.74 -16.50
N GLN A 100 -15.41 -11.22 -16.04
CA GLN A 100 -14.99 -12.63 -16.18
C GLN A 100 -15.93 -13.65 -15.51
N TRP A 101 -16.62 -13.28 -14.43
CA TRP A 101 -17.64 -14.14 -13.82
C TRP A 101 -19.05 -13.70 -14.23
N TYR A 102 -19.31 -12.40 -14.41
CA TYR A 102 -20.65 -11.92 -14.78
C TYR A 102 -21.13 -12.51 -16.11
N THR A 103 -20.25 -12.65 -17.12
CA THR A 103 -20.60 -13.29 -18.41
C THR A 103 -20.96 -14.78 -18.31
N ARG A 104 -20.83 -15.40 -17.13
CA ARG A 104 -21.32 -16.77 -16.85
C ARG A 104 -22.77 -16.80 -16.38
N PHE A 105 -23.28 -15.67 -15.89
CA PHE A 105 -24.65 -15.53 -15.36
C PHE A 105 -25.57 -14.73 -16.28
N SER A 106 -25.05 -13.74 -17.00
CA SER A 106 -25.81 -12.86 -17.89
C SER A 106 -24.98 -12.47 -19.12
N THR A 107 -25.65 -12.29 -20.26
CA THR A 107 -25.04 -11.79 -21.50
C THR A 107 -25.12 -10.27 -21.66
N ASP A 108 -25.81 -9.58 -20.74
CA ASP A 108 -25.97 -8.12 -20.76
C ASP A 108 -24.63 -7.40 -20.48
N ARG A 109 -24.49 -6.20 -21.05
CA ARG A 109 -23.34 -5.30 -20.92
C ARG A 109 -23.68 -3.99 -20.21
N SER A 110 -24.92 -3.81 -19.75
CA SER A 110 -25.34 -2.69 -18.90
C SER A 110 -24.67 -2.69 -17.51
N PHE A 111 -24.27 -3.87 -17.02
CA PHE A 111 -23.86 -4.06 -15.63
C PHE A 111 -22.59 -3.31 -15.20
N PRO A 112 -21.47 -3.27 -15.97
CA PRO A 112 -20.29 -2.49 -15.58
C PRO A 112 -20.55 -0.96 -15.52
N PRO A 113 -21.26 -0.32 -16.48
CA PRO A 113 -21.77 1.04 -16.32
C PRO A 113 -22.63 1.25 -15.07
N SER A 114 -23.59 0.35 -14.81
CA SER A 114 -24.47 0.43 -13.64
C SER A 114 -23.70 0.36 -12.32
N ILE A 115 -22.75 -0.58 -12.19
CA ILE A 115 -21.87 -0.67 -11.00
C ILE A 115 -21.06 0.61 -10.86
N HIS A 116 -20.50 1.12 -11.96
CA HIS A 116 -19.69 2.33 -11.92
C HIS A 116 -20.51 3.54 -11.43
N HIS A 117 -21.66 3.80 -12.04
CA HIS A 117 -22.50 4.95 -11.73
C HIS A 117 -23.19 4.85 -10.35
N GLN A 118 -23.63 3.66 -9.93
CA GLN A 118 -24.35 3.50 -8.65
C GLN A 118 -23.45 3.30 -7.43
N ILE A 119 -22.23 2.77 -7.59
CA ILE A 119 -21.40 2.31 -6.45
C ILE A 119 -20.06 3.02 -6.45
N ILE A 120 -19.30 2.86 -7.53
CA ILE A 120 -17.89 3.24 -7.51
C ILE A 120 -17.75 4.75 -7.58
N TYR A 121 -18.51 5.42 -8.45
CA TYR A 121 -18.48 6.87 -8.52
C TYR A 121 -18.99 7.51 -7.21
N PRO A 122 -20.17 7.17 -6.65
CA PRO A 122 -20.64 7.76 -5.40
C PRO A 122 -19.73 7.53 -4.18
N ILE A 123 -19.00 6.41 -4.10
CA ILE A 123 -18.03 6.16 -3.02
C ILE A 123 -16.68 6.83 -3.29
N LEU A 124 -16.12 6.70 -4.49
CA LEU A 124 -14.76 7.14 -4.80
C LEU A 124 -14.66 8.66 -5.04
N HIS A 125 -15.72 9.27 -5.60
CA HIS A 125 -15.80 10.71 -5.86
C HIS A 125 -15.61 11.57 -4.60
N PRO A 126 -16.44 11.43 -3.53
CA PRO A 126 -16.27 12.25 -2.34
C PRO A 126 -14.91 12.01 -1.68
N ILE A 127 -14.50 10.75 -1.52
CA ILE A 127 -13.23 10.41 -0.86
C ILE A 127 -12.02 11.00 -1.60
N LEU A 128 -11.94 10.87 -2.92
CA LEU A 128 -10.79 11.41 -3.68
C LEU A 128 -10.87 12.92 -3.90
N SER A 129 -12.07 13.52 -3.99
CA SER A 129 -12.19 14.98 -4.09
C SER A 129 -11.92 15.69 -2.77
N ASP A 130 -12.31 15.10 -1.62
CA ASP A 130 -11.91 15.57 -0.29
C ASP A 130 -10.39 15.41 -0.08
N LEU A 131 -9.81 14.26 -0.44
CA LEU A 131 -8.36 14.03 -0.35
C LEU A 131 -7.52 14.99 -1.21
N TYR A 132 -8.11 15.60 -2.25
CA TYR A 132 -7.46 16.64 -3.06
C TYR A 132 -7.58 18.04 -2.44
N THR A 133 -8.46 18.26 -1.46
CA THR A 133 -8.46 19.50 -0.67
C THR A 133 -7.22 19.59 0.21
N ASP A 134 -6.89 20.78 0.69
CA ASP A 134 -5.79 20.94 1.65
C ASP A 134 -6.15 20.33 3.02
N GLU A 135 -7.43 20.28 3.40
CA GLU A 135 -7.87 19.66 4.66
C GLU A 135 -7.72 18.13 4.60
N GLY A 136 -8.09 17.48 3.50
CA GLY A 136 -7.84 16.05 3.28
C GLY A 136 -6.35 15.69 3.23
N LYS A 137 -5.50 16.54 2.61
CA LYS A 137 -4.03 16.39 2.68
C LYS A 137 -3.50 16.54 4.10
N ASP A 138 -4.06 17.46 4.88
CA ASP A 138 -3.66 17.71 6.26
C ASP A 138 -3.98 16.50 7.15
N ARG A 139 -5.16 15.86 7.00
CA ARG A 139 -5.53 14.60 7.66
C ARG A 139 -4.62 13.43 7.24
N LEU A 140 -4.35 13.26 5.93
CA LEU A 140 -3.43 12.20 5.46
C LEU A 140 -2.00 12.40 5.98
N CYS A 141 -1.57 13.65 6.19
CA CYS A 141 -0.28 13.94 6.81
C CYS A 141 -0.24 13.60 8.30
N GLU A 142 -1.36 13.72 9.01
CA GLU A 142 -1.49 13.28 10.41
C GLU A 142 -1.42 11.75 10.51
N LEU A 143 -2.22 11.03 9.70
CA LEU A 143 -2.18 9.55 9.60
C LEU A 143 -0.77 9.02 9.33
N LEU A 144 0.00 9.67 8.45
CA LEU A 144 1.33 9.20 8.04
C LEU A 144 2.47 9.59 9.01
N LEU A 145 2.35 10.69 9.76
CA LEU A 145 3.39 11.17 10.69
C LEU A 145 3.13 10.78 12.15
N VAL A 146 1.86 10.62 12.53
CA VAL A 146 1.44 10.36 13.91
C VAL A 146 0.88 8.95 14.04
N ASP A 147 -0.26 8.66 13.42
CA ASP A 147 -1.03 7.44 13.73
C ASP A 147 -0.34 6.17 13.23
N LEU A 148 0.14 6.14 11.98
CA LEU A 148 0.83 4.97 11.43
C LEU A 148 2.10 4.61 12.24
N PRO A 149 2.97 5.56 12.63
CA PRO A 149 4.05 5.30 13.58
C PRO A 149 3.58 4.83 14.97
N VAL A 150 2.49 5.39 15.52
CA VAL A 150 1.90 4.93 16.80
C VAL A 150 1.40 3.48 16.69
N ILE A 151 0.67 3.15 15.64
CA ILE A 151 0.10 1.82 15.36
C ILE A 151 1.22 0.79 15.20
N LEU A 152 2.27 1.10 14.42
CA LEU A 152 3.43 0.22 14.25
C LEU A 152 4.20 0.03 15.57
N ASN A 153 4.38 1.09 16.35
CA ASN A 153 5.04 1.03 17.66
C ASN A 153 4.23 0.20 18.67
N LEU A 154 2.91 0.39 18.72
CA LEU A 154 1.99 -0.40 19.54
C LEU A 154 2.04 -1.89 19.16
N HIS A 155 2.05 -2.20 17.86
CA HIS A 155 2.13 -3.56 17.35
C HIS A 155 3.43 -4.26 17.73
N ILE A 156 4.59 -3.65 17.42
CA ILE A 156 5.91 -4.21 17.71
C ILE A 156 6.08 -4.41 19.22
N LYS A 157 5.69 -3.42 20.03
CA LYS A 157 5.74 -3.52 21.49
C LYS A 157 4.84 -4.65 22.01
N THR A 158 3.57 -4.69 21.61
CA THR A 158 2.60 -5.73 22.05
C THR A 158 3.08 -7.14 21.67
N TYR A 159 3.68 -7.29 20.50
CA TYR A 159 4.33 -8.53 20.08
C TYR A 159 5.48 -8.94 21.01
N HIS A 160 6.41 -8.04 21.35
CA HIS A 160 7.49 -8.36 22.28
C HIS A 160 6.98 -8.67 23.69
N GLN A 161 5.91 -8.01 24.13
CA GLN A 161 5.21 -8.26 25.39
C GLN A 161 4.51 -9.63 25.45
N ALA A 162 3.92 -10.09 24.34
CA ALA A 162 3.36 -11.43 24.21
C ALA A 162 4.49 -12.49 24.22
N LYS A 163 5.53 -12.26 23.41
CA LYS A 163 6.71 -13.13 23.28
C LYS A 163 7.53 -13.24 24.57
N SER A 164 7.56 -12.18 25.40
CA SER A 164 8.22 -12.21 26.70
C SER A 164 7.38 -12.95 27.74
N ALA A 165 6.06 -12.74 27.79
CA ALA A 165 5.16 -13.48 28.69
C ALA A 165 5.22 -15.00 28.45
N GLN A 166 5.26 -15.45 27.20
CA GLN A 166 5.39 -16.87 26.85
C GLN A 166 6.65 -17.53 27.47
N ARG A 167 7.71 -16.76 27.76
CA ARG A 167 8.94 -17.26 28.40
C ARG A 167 8.77 -17.58 29.89
N TYR A 168 7.80 -16.95 30.55
CA TYR A 168 7.55 -17.09 32.00
C TYR A 168 6.36 -18.00 32.34
N LEU A 169 5.48 -18.26 31.37
CA LEU A 169 4.37 -19.19 31.53
C LEU A 169 4.85 -20.66 31.44
N PRO A 170 4.32 -21.58 32.27
CA PRO A 170 4.75 -22.97 32.26
C PRO A 170 4.36 -23.69 30.96
N ILE A 171 5.30 -24.50 30.44
CA ILE A 171 5.33 -25.14 29.11
C ILE A 171 4.23 -26.23 28.91
N GLY A 172 3.25 -26.33 29.82
CA GLY A 172 2.24 -27.39 29.85
C GLY A 172 0.81 -27.04 29.43
N LEU A 173 0.46 -25.76 29.25
CA LEU A 173 -0.89 -25.34 28.82
C LEU A 173 -0.98 -24.83 27.38
N TYR A 174 0.15 -24.39 26.81
CA TYR A 174 0.22 -23.92 25.44
C TYR A 174 1.08 -24.88 24.63
N ASP A 175 0.51 -25.42 23.55
CA ASP A 175 1.29 -26.18 22.58
C ASP A 175 2.40 -25.28 22.00
N LYS A 176 3.49 -25.89 21.54
CA LYS A 176 4.62 -25.17 20.92
C LYS A 176 4.29 -24.67 19.51
N ASP A 177 3.17 -25.11 18.96
CA ASP A 177 2.62 -24.57 17.72
C ASP A 177 2.14 -23.12 17.87
N LYS A 178 2.01 -22.45 16.72
CA LYS A 178 2.15 -20.99 16.57
C LYS A 178 1.08 -20.15 17.30
N GLY A 179 -0.02 -20.75 17.73
CA GLY A 179 -1.15 -20.08 18.38
C GLY A 179 -0.81 -19.40 19.71
N GLY A 180 0.19 -19.88 20.46
CA GLY A 180 0.49 -19.35 21.80
C GLY A 180 0.91 -17.87 21.84
N ILE A 181 1.64 -17.38 20.82
CA ILE A 181 1.99 -15.95 20.72
C ILE A 181 0.78 -15.14 20.26
N ALA A 182 0.02 -15.65 19.31
CA ALA A 182 -1.18 -15.01 18.76
C ALA A 182 -2.26 -14.76 19.83
N GLU A 183 -2.53 -15.76 20.67
CA GLU A 183 -3.45 -15.64 21.80
C GLU A 183 -2.90 -14.68 22.87
N GLY A 184 -1.60 -14.77 23.18
CA GLY A 184 -0.91 -13.82 24.08
C GLY A 184 -0.87 -12.38 23.57
N TYR A 185 -1.00 -12.15 22.26
CA TYR A 185 -1.18 -10.83 21.64
C TYR A 185 -2.64 -10.38 21.74
N HIS A 186 -3.59 -11.22 21.32
CA HIS A 186 -5.01 -10.89 21.32
C HIS A 186 -5.54 -10.55 22.72
N ASN A 187 -5.09 -11.29 23.75
CA ASN A 187 -5.43 -11.03 25.15
C ASN A 187 -4.85 -9.71 25.71
N ARG A 188 -3.93 -9.05 24.99
CA ARG A 188 -3.40 -7.70 25.32
C ARG A 188 -4.08 -6.59 24.54
N LEU A 189 -4.50 -6.88 23.30
CA LEU A 189 -5.12 -5.91 22.39
C LEU A 189 -6.30 -6.56 21.65
N PRO A 190 -7.43 -6.80 22.33
CA PRO A 190 -8.64 -7.32 21.69
C PRO A 190 -9.28 -6.22 20.83
N LEU A 191 -9.45 -6.49 19.54
CA LEU A 191 -10.02 -5.54 18.57
C LEU A 191 -11.30 -6.12 17.95
N LEU A 192 -12.36 -5.30 17.88
CA LEU A 192 -13.67 -5.70 17.32
C LEU A 192 -13.59 -6.12 15.84
N SER A 193 -12.60 -5.60 15.12
CA SER A 193 -12.31 -5.95 13.73
C SER A 193 -11.80 -7.38 13.54
N ILE A 194 -11.58 -8.16 14.61
CA ILE A 194 -10.88 -9.46 14.59
C ILE A 194 -11.73 -10.58 15.21
N SER A 195 -11.64 -11.77 14.61
CA SER A 195 -12.28 -12.99 15.06
C SER A 195 -11.33 -14.19 14.97
N LYS A 196 -11.38 -15.09 15.95
CA LYS A 196 -10.73 -16.40 15.85
C LYS A 196 -11.49 -17.25 14.82
N ARG A 197 -10.81 -17.83 13.82
CA ARG A 197 -11.47 -18.73 12.85
C ARG A 197 -11.55 -20.13 13.44
N GLU A 198 -12.75 -20.71 13.46
CA GLU A 198 -13.00 -22.05 14.02
C GLU A 198 -12.12 -23.13 13.37
N ASP A 199 -12.05 -23.16 12.04
CA ASP A 199 -11.31 -24.16 11.24
C ASP A 199 -9.81 -24.23 11.55
N THR A 200 -9.18 -23.07 11.79
CA THR A 200 -7.71 -22.93 11.86
C THR A 200 -7.19 -22.49 13.21
N GLN A 201 -8.07 -22.08 14.14
CA GLN A 201 -7.75 -21.44 15.43
C GLN A 201 -6.89 -20.16 15.36
N GLU A 202 -6.37 -19.78 14.19
CA GLU A 202 -5.76 -18.48 13.91
C GLU A 202 -6.73 -17.31 14.09
N TYR A 203 -6.19 -16.14 14.44
CA TYR A 203 -6.93 -14.88 14.43
C TYR A 203 -6.87 -14.24 13.04
N GLY A 204 -8.02 -13.76 12.56
CA GLY A 204 -8.11 -13.04 11.30
C GLY A 204 -9.17 -11.94 11.38
N ILE A 205 -9.09 -10.96 10.49
CA ILE A 205 -10.10 -9.90 10.41
C ILE A 205 -11.47 -10.49 10.07
N SER A 206 -12.48 -10.04 10.82
CA SER A 206 -13.82 -10.60 10.79
C SER A 206 -14.55 -10.28 9.48
N SER A 207 -15.07 -11.32 8.84
CA SER A 207 -15.95 -11.20 7.66
C SER A 207 -17.22 -10.40 7.98
N ILE A 208 -17.68 -10.44 9.24
CA ILE A 208 -18.82 -9.65 9.74
C ILE A 208 -18.43 -8.17 9.83
N TYR A 209 -17.22 -7.86 10.33
CA TYR A 209 -16.72 -6.50 10.39
C TYR A 209 -16.63 -5.86 8.99
N LEU A 210 -15.99 -6.55 8.03
CA LEU A 210 -15.89 -6.08 6.64
C LEU A 210 -17.27 -5.92 5.97
N SER A 211 -18.25 -6.76 6.32
CA SER A 211 -19.63 -6.66 5.81
C SER A 211 -20.42 -5.51 6.45
N SER A 212 -20.12 -5.16 7.70
CA SER A 212 -20.74 -4.03 8.42
C SER A 212 -20.16 -2.71 7.93
N LEU A 213 -18.83 -2.64 7.76
CA LEU A 213 -18.11 -1.52 7.18
C LEU A 213 -18.60 -1.24 5.75
N SER A 214 -18.69 -2.26 4.88
CA SER A 214 -19.22 -2.05 3.53
C SER A 214 -20.71 -1.68 3.50
N THR A 215 -21.51 -2.16 4.45
CA THR A 215 -22.90 -1.67 4.62
C THR A 215 -22.92 -0.18 4.96
N SER A 216 -22.04 0.27 5.85
CA SER A 216 -21.96 1.67 6.29
C SER A 216 -21.51 2.59 5.15
N LEU A 217 -20.55 2.16 4.32
CA LEU A 217 -20.15 2.88 3.10
C LEU A 217 -21.33 3.07 2.12
N ILE A 218 -22.13 2.02 1.91
CA ILE A 218 -23.32 2.07 1.02
C ILE A 218 -24.41 2.97 1.62
N ASN A 219 -24.58 2.96 2.94
CA ASN A 219 -25.53 3.84 3.62
C ASN A 219 -25.15 5.31 3.43
N LEU A 220 -23.89 5.66 3.73
CA LEU A 220 -23.38 7.03 3.68
C LEU A 220 -23.38 7.61 2.26
N TYR A 221 -22.83 6.88 1.29
CA TYR A 221 -22.54 7.43 -0.05
C TYR A 221 -23.54 7.07 -1.14
N VAL A 222 -24.20 5.92 -1.04
CA VAL A 222 -25.05 5.38 -2.12
C VAL A 222 -26.54 5.55 -1.82
N THR A 223 -26.92 5.66 -0.55
CA THR A 223 -28.32 5.85 -0.12
C THR A 223 -28.80 7.33 0.03
N PRO A 224 -27.98 8.41 0.04
CA PRO A 224 -28.48 9.75 0.37
C PRO A 224 -29.35 10.42 -0.71
N GLU A 225 -29.32 9.94 -1.96
CA GLU A 225 -30.14 10.52 -3.05
C GLU A 225 -31.64 10.15 -3.00
N GLY A 226 -32.09 9.42 -1.97
CA GLY A 226 -33.51 9.01 -1.84
C GLY A 226 -33.97 7.93 -2.84
N LYS A 227 -33.09 7.48 -3.74
CA LYS A 227 -33.35 6.35 -4.65
C LYS A 227 -33.33 5.03 -3.86
N GLN A 228 -34.47 4.33 -3.83
CA GLN A 228 -34.54 2.98 -3.28
C GLN A 228 -33.89 1.98 -4.24
N ILE A 229 -32.61 1.70 -4.05
CA ILE A 229 -31.91 0.60 -4.74
C ILE A 229 -32.52 -0.74 -4.29
N PRO A 230 -32.80 -1.68 -5.21
CA PRO A 230 -33.33 -3.00 -4.86
C PRO A 230 -32.48 -3.72 -3.80
N VAL A 231 -33.15 -4.34 -2.81
CA VAL A 231 -32.48 -5.00 -1.68
C VAL A 231 -31.46 -6.05 -2.14
N VAL A 232 -31.75 -6.78 -3.23
CA VAL A 232 -30.85 -7.78 -3.84
C VAL A 232 -29.57 -7.14 -4.38
N GLU A 233 -29.69 -5.99 -5.05
CA GLU A 233 -28.54 -5.25 -5.58
C GLU A 233 -27.69 -4.70 -4.43
N ARG A 234 -28.30 -4.03 -3.44
CA ARG A 234 -27.60 -3.57 -2.21
C ARG A 234 -26.86 -4.71 -1.49
N LEU A 235 -27.43 -5.91 -1.42
CA LEU A 235 -26.78 -7.09 -0.85
C LEU A 235 -25.60 -7.57 -1.71
N MET A 236 -25.76 -7.71 -3.03
CA MET A 236 -24.65 -8.09 -3.92
C MET A 236 -23.47 -7.10 -3.81
N ILE A 237 -23.76 -5.80 -3.76
CA ILE A 237 -22.76 -4.73 -3.62
C ILE A 237 -21.98 -4.90 -2.31
N ARG A 238 -22.68 -5.11 -1.18
CA ARG A 238 -22.05 -5.35 0.13
C ARG A 238 -21.08 -6.53 0.09
N GLU A 239 -21.51 -7.65 -0.48
CA GLU A 239 -20.69 -8.88 -0.55
C GLU A 239 -19.47 -8.71 -1.48
N ILE A 240 -19.62 -8.03 -2.61
CA ILE A 240 -18.51 -7.74 -3.54
C ILE A 240 -17.47 -6.84 -2.86
N LEU A 241 -17.90 -5.74 -2.23
CA LEU A 241 -17.01 -4.85 -1.49
C LEU A 241 -16.31 -5.58 -0.33
N ALA A 242 -17.07 -6.26 0.55
CA ALA A 242 -16.54 -6.89 1.74
C ALA A 242 -15.62 -8.08 1.45
N LYS A 243 -16.04 -9.01 0.59
CA LYS A 243 -15.37 -10.31 0.42
C LYS A 243 -14.47 -10.37 -0.82
N SER A 244 -14.90 -9.79 -1.94
CA SER A 244 -14.08 -9.82 -3.16
C SER A 244 -12.96 -8.78 -3.13
N ILE A 245 -13.22 -7.57 -2.61
CA ILE A 245 -12.26 -6.46 -2.62
C ILE A 245 -11.53 -6.37 -1.27
N LEU A 246 -12.21 -5.96 -0.20
CA LEU A 246 -11.54 -5.77 1.10
C LEU A 246 -10.94 -7.08 1.63
N GLY A 247 -11.72 -8.17 1.64
CA GLY A 247 -11.27 -9.47 2.13
C GLY A 247 -10.06 -10.06 1.39
N SER A 248 -9.91 -9.80 0.08
CA SER A 248 -8.76 -10.31 -0.69
C SER A 248 -7.49 -9.49 -0.46
N ILE A 249 -7.62 -8.16 -0.29
CA ILE A 249 -6.52 -7.27 0.10
C ILE A 249 -6.08 -7.60 1.53
N VAL A 250 -7.03 -7.68 2.47
CA VAL A 250 -6.79 -7.98 3.88
C VAL A 250 -6.12 -9.34 4.06
N LYS A 251 -6.59 -10.42 3.41
CA LYS A 251 -5.95 -11.74 3.49
C LYS A 251 -4.45 -11.64 3.19
N ARG A 252 -4.06 -10.93 2.13
CA ARG A 252 -2.67 -10.78 1.71
C ARG A 252 -1.84 -9.92 2.67
N LEU A 253 -2.42 -8.86 3.22
CA LEU A 253 -1.76 -8.02 4.22
C LEU A 253 -1.49 -8.76 5.55
N CYS A 254 -2.26 -9.80 5.88
CA CYS A 254 -1.96 -10.63 7.04
C CYS A 254 -0.72 -11.54 6.83
N GLU A 255 -0.33 -11.86 5.59
CA GLU A 255 0.75 -12.83 5.36
C GLU A 255 2.14 -12.18 5.50
N GLY A 256 3.01 -12.72 6.38
CA GLY A 256 4.36 -12.18 6.60
C GLY A 256 5.24 -12.12 5.34
N TRP A 257 5.05 -13.06 4.39
CA TRP A 257 5.78 -13.05 3.11
C TRP A 257 5.47 -11.83 2.25
N PHE A 258 4.27 -11.25 2.37
CA PHE A 258 3.87 -10.08 1.59
C PHE A 258 4.66 -8.84 2.04
N TRP A 259 4.88 -8.70 3.35
CA TRP A 259 5.75 -7.67 3.91
C TRP A 259 7.21 -7.85 3.51
N TYR A 260 7.74 -9.07 3.47
CA TYR A 260 9.10 -9.31 2.96
C TYR A 260 9.23 -8.88 1.48
N GLN A 261 8.20 -9.07 0.65
CA GLN A 261 8.17 -8.56 -0.72
C GLN A 261 8.07 -7.02 -0.78
N ILE A 262 7.33 -6.37 0.11
CA ILE A 262 7.30 -4.89 0.21
C ILE A 262 8.68 -4.36 0.58
N VAL A 263 9.31 -4.94 1.61
CA VAL A 263 10.66 -4.58 2.07
C VAL A 263 11.68 -4.74 0.93
N LEU A 264 11.70 -5.87 0.22
CA LEU A 264 12.61 -6.09 -0.92
C LEU A 264 12.33 -5.16 -2.11
N LYS A 265 11.07 -4.82 -2.39
CA LYS A 265 10.72 -3.86 -3.46
C LYS A 265 11.11 -2.42 -3.12
N LEU A 266 11.09 -2.03 -1.84
CA LEU A 266 11.42 -0.69 -1.38
C LEU A 266 12.94 -0.50 -1.19
N LEU A 267 13.64 -1.51 -0.67
CA LEU A 267 15.08 -1.46 -0.36
C LEU A 267 15.95 -1.97 -1.53
N GLY A 268 15.35 -2.63 -2.52
CA GLY A 268 16.05 -3.37 -3.58
C GLY A 268 16.51 -4.76 -3.12
N GLU A 269 16.88 -5.61 -4.07
CA GLU A 269 17.43 -6.94 -3.77
C GLU A 269 18.81 -6.86 -3.08
N PRO A 270 19.17 -7.83 -2.23
CA PRO A 270 20.48 -7.86 -1.59
C PRO A 270 21.59 -8.08 -2.63
N THR A 271 22.67 -7.30 -2.54
CA THR A 271 23.83 -7.45 -3.43
C THR A 271 24.47 -8.83 -3.19
N SER A 272 24.74 -9.59 -4.26
CA SER A 272 25.34 -10.93 -4.20
C SER A 272 26.85 -10.91 -3.91
N GLU A 273 27.27 -10.29 -2.81
CA GLU A 273 28.68 -10.24 -2.38
C GLU A 273 29.13 -11.49 -1.60
N ASP A 274 28.93 -12.67 -2.19
CA ASP A 274 29.63 -13.88 -1.75
C ASP A 274 31.11 -13.83 -2.20
N GLY A 275 31.93 -13.15 -1.38
CA GLY A 275 33.31 -13.58 -1.13
C GLY A 275 34.46 -13.00 -1.98
N THR A 276 34.25 -12.13 -2.98
CA THR A 276 35.35 -11.69 -3.87
C THR A 276 35.84 -10.23 -3.71
N THR A 277 35.05 -9.30 -3.18
CA THR A 277 35.46 -7.88 -3.05
C THR A 277 36.55 -7.67 -1.99
N ASN A 278 36.54 -8.47 -0.92
CA ASN A 278 37.46 -8.35 0.22
C ASN A 278 38.86 -8.92 -0.02
N GLU A 279 39.05 -9.87 -0.96
CA GLU A 279 40.38 -10.41 -1.24
C GLU A 279 41.24 -9.42 -2.04
N ASN A 280 40.67 -8.76 -3.05
CA ASN A 280 41.37 -7.73 -3.81
C ASN A 280 41.79 -6.54 -2.92
N GLN A 281 40.93 -6.11 -1.98
CA GLN A 281 41.31 -5.07 -1.01
C GLN A 281 42.37 -5.55 0.02
N LYS A 282 42.48 -6.86 0.28
CA LYS A 282 43.57 -7.42 1.08
C LYS A 282 44.89 -7.53 0.30
N LEU A 283 44.85 -7.91 -0.98
CA LEU A 283 46.06 -8.00 -1.81
C LEU A 283 46.66 -6.62 -2.09
N GLU A 284 45.85 -5.58 -2.31
CA GLU A 284 46.35 -4.20 -2.41
C GLU A 284 46.94 -3.68 -1.09
N GLY A 285 46.54 -4.26 0.04
CA GLY A 285 47.11 -3.97 1.37
C GLY A 285 48.57 -4.40 1.55
N CYS A 286 49.14 -5.17 0.61
CA CYS A 286 50.53 -5.61 0.59
C CYS A 286 51.43 -4.81 -0.37
N LYS A 287 50.95 -3.71 -0.97
CA LYS A 287 51.85 -2.69 -1.55
C LYS A 287 52.51 -1.90 -0.42
N GLU A 288 53.80 -1.63 -0.56
CA GLU A 288 54.61 -1.02 0.49
C GLU A 288 54.00 0.28 1.02
N LYS A 289 53.85 0.35 2.35
CA LYS A 289 53.60 1.63 3.02
C LYS A 289 54.91 2.38 3.11
N GLU A 290 55.31 3.01 2.01
CA GLU A 290 56.22 4.15 2.07
C GLU A 290 55.72 5.11 3.17
N GLY A 291 56.65 5.60 3.99
CA GLY A 291 56.33 6.38 5.17
C GLY A 291 55.70 7.73 4.83
N LYS A 292 54.38 7.76 4.62
CA LYS A 292 53.60 9.00 4.45
C LYS A 292 53.99 9.97 5.55
N SER A 293 54.58 11.11 5.18
CA SER A 293 55.05 12.08 6.16
C SER A 293 53.92 12.47 7.10
N ILE A 294 54.27 12.77 8.35
CA ILE A 294 53.32 13.21 9.39
C ILE A 294 52.48 14.39 8.86
N ASP A 295 53.10 15.28 8.07
CA ASP A 295 52.44 16.41 7.41
C ASP A 295 51.36 15.99 6.41
N GLN A 296 51.59 14.91 5.63
CA GLN A 296 50.60 14.39 4.68
C GLN A 296 49.40 13.78 5.41
N ILE A 297 49.64 13.13 6.55
CA ILE A 297 48.59 12.56 7.41
C ILE A 297 47.77 13.69 8.04
N ILE A 298 48.44 14.72 8.59
CA ILE A 298 47.79 15.91 9.17
C ILE A 298 46.98 16.66 8.10
N LEU A 299 47.55 16.90 6.91
CA LEU A 299 46.85 17.56 5.80
C LEU A 299 45.64 16.74 5.31
N HIS A 300 45.72 15.41 5.31
CA HIS A 300 44.57 14.55 4.97
C HIS A 300 43.44 14.68 6.01
N TYR A 301 43.76 14.70 7.30
CA TYR A 301 42.76 14.91 8.37
C TYR A 301 42.17 16.33 8.36
N ILE A 302 42.98 17.36 8.12
CA ILE A 302 42.50 18.74 7.99
C ILE A 302 41.59 18.88 6.76
N ASN A 303 41.96 18.30 5.62
CA ASN A 303 41.15 18.35 4.40
C ASN A 303 39.84 17.55 4.56
N THR A 304 39.85 16.39 5.21
CA THR A 304 38.59 15.67 5.51
C THR A 304 37.71 16.43 6.50
N LEU A 305 38.28 17.06 7.54
CA LEU A 305 37.54 17.92 8.47
C LEU A 305 36.89 19.12 7.73
N ILE A 306 37.66 19.83 6.89
CA ILE A 306 37.15 20.95 6.08
C ILE A 306 36.02 20.47 5.13
N ASN A 307 36.18 19.33 4.47
CA ASN A 307 35.12 18.76 3.62
C ASN A 307 33.87 18.36 4.42
N ILE A 308 34.01 17.88 5.66
CA ILE A 308 32.88 17.61 6.56
C ILE A 308 32.20 18.92 6.94
N CYS A 309 32.95 19.96 7.32
CA CYS A 309 32.41 21.29 7.64
C CYS A 309 31.67 21.92 6.44
N ILE A 310 32.22 21.85 5.22
CA ILE A 310 31.56 22.35 4.00
C ILE A 310 30.27 21.57 3.71
N LYS A 311 30.26 20.24 3.88
CA LYS A 311 29.05 19.42 3.72
C LYS A 311 27.99 19.77 4.76
N LEU A 312 28.36 19.90 6.03
CA LEU A 312 27.46 20.32 7.12
C LEU A 312 26.91 21.74 6.91
N TRP A 313 27.73 22.66 6.41
CA TRP A 313 27.32 24.02 6.04
C TRP A 313 26.30 24.02 4.90
N ASN A 314 26.55 23.27 3.83
CA ASN A 314 25.62 23.14 2.71
C ASN A 314 24.30 22.43 3.12
N ILE A 315 24.36 21.41 3.99
CA ILE A 315 23.18 20.80 4.61
C ILE A 315 22.41 21.85 5.44
N SER A 316 23.11 22.68 6.22
CA SER A 316 22.49 23.72 7.05
C SER A 316 21.80 24.79 6.20
N ILE A 317 22.44 25.24 5.11
CA ILE A 317 21.82 26.15 4.13
C ILE A 317 20.55 25.52 3.54
N ASN A 318 20.59 24.26 3.11
CA ASN A 318 19.42 23.58 2.55
C ASN A 318 18.28 23.45 3.57
N ILE A 319 18.58 23.14 4.84
CA ILE A 319 17.59 23.09 5.92
C ILE A 319 16.99 24.48 6.19
N ILE A 320 17.81 25.53 6.23
CA ILE A 320 17.34 26.91 6.45
C ILE A 320 16.48 27.39 5.27
N ALA A 321 16.90 27.13 4.03
CA ALA A 321 16.14 27.46 2.84
C ALA A 321 14.78 26.75 2.84
N LEU A 322 14.75 25.43 3.08
CA LEU A 322 13.53 24.64 3.18
C LEU A 322 12.61 25.08 4.34
N TYR A 323 13.17 25.41 5.51
CA TYR A 323 12.43 25.97 6.64
C TYR A 323 11.87 27.37 6.36
N SER A 324 12.56 28.17 5.54
CA SER A 324 12.08 29.49 5.11
C SER A 324 10.96 29.39 4.07
N ALA A 325 11.01 28.39 3.19
CA ALA A 325 10.00 28.12 2.17
C ALA A 325 8.73 27.44 2.74
N ALA A 326 8.87 26.62 3.79
CA ALA A 326 7.74 26.03 4.50
C ALA A 326 6.78 27.13 4.99
N PRO A 327 5.45 26.98 4.87
CA PRO A 327 4.52 27.97 5.43
C PRO A 327 4.68 28.09 6.95
N LYS A 328 4.28 29.22 7.54
CA LYS A 328 4.11 29.31 9.00
C LYS A 328 2.92 28.44 9.37
N GLY A 329 3.14 27.40 10.17
CA GLY A 329 2.11 26.41 10.48
C GLY A 329 0.91 27.03 11.20
N LYS A 330 -0.30 26.67 10.76
CA LYS A 330 -1.45 26.56 11.66
C LYS A 330 -1.06 25.53 12.74
N GLY A 331 -1.40 25.77 14.01
CA GLY A 331 -0.82 25.06 15.16
C GLY A 331 -1.19 23.58 15.37
N SER A 332 -1.65 22.88 14.31
CA SER A 332 -2.09 21.47 14.33
C SER A 332 -0.94 20.49 14.58
N TYR A 333 0.23 20.75 14.00
CA TYR A 333 1.37 19.84 14.05
C TYR A 333 2.28 20.20 15.22
N GLN A 334 2.27 19.37 16.26
CA GLN A 334 3.14 19.49 17.43
C GLN A 334 3.75 18.13 17.74
N ARG A 335 5.08 18.08 17.86
CA ARG A 335 5.88 16.87 18.10
C ARG A 335 5.61 15.71 17.14
N CYS A 336 5.40 15.98 15.85
CA CYS A 336 5.17 14.95 14.85
C CYS A 336 6.39 14.02 14.66
N TYR A 337 7.57 14.41 15.15
CA TYR A 337 8.73 13.54 15.22
C TYR A 337 8.67 12.52 16.38
N GLU A 338 7.94 12.78 17.48
CA GLU A 338 7.93 11.94 18.69
C GLU A 338 7.39 10.52 18.41
N PRO A 339 6.27 10.31 17.68
CA PRO A 339 5.82 8.98 17.27
C PRO A 339 6.86 8.17 16.47
N THR A 340 7.51 8.80 15.48
CA THR A 340 8.54 8.12 14.66
C THR A 340 9.78 7.77 15.48
N LEU A 341 10.17 8.63 16.42
CA LEU A 341 11.27 8.40 17.34
C LEU A 341 10.96 7.24 18.30
N LEU A 342 9.75 7.17 18.84
CA LEU A 342 9.28 6.06 19.68
C LEU A 342 9.29 4.72 18.92
N LEU A 343 8.79 4.70 17.68
CA LEU A 343 8.83 3.52 16.80
C LEU A 343 10.26 3.01 16.58
N ILE A 344 11.19 3.91 16.21
CA ILE A 344 12.59 3.52 15.97
C ILE A 344 13.24 3.01 17.26
N ARG A 345 12.96 3.63 18.41
CA ARG A 345 13.46 3.18 19.73
C ARG A 345 13.10 1.73 20.04
N GLU A 346 11.89 1.30 19.67
CA GLU A 346 11.39 -0.05 19.90
C GLU A 346 11.98 -1.06 18.89
N ILE A 347 12.01 -0.72 17.59
CA ILE A 347 12.69 -1.51 16.54
C ILE A 347 14.17 -1.80 16.92
N VAL A 348 14.84 -0.79 17.47
CA VAL A 348 16.25 -0.83 17.89
C VAL A 348 16.45 -1.54 19.24
N GLY A 349 15.37 -1.88 19.95
CA GLY A 349 15.42 -2.61 21.23
C GLY A 349 16.24 -1.87 22.29
N VAL A 350 16.05 -0.55 22.43
CA VAL A 350 16.86 0.32 23.30
C VAL A 350 16.70 -0.05 24.78
N ASN A 351 15.48 -0.37 25.20
CA ASN A 351 15.17 -0.91 26.54
C ASN A 351 15.26 -2.45 26.58
N GLY A 352 15.97 -3.06 25.63
CA GLY A 352 15.82 -4.48 25.29
C GLY A 352 14.42 -4.80 24.75
N TYR A 353 14.26 -5.97 24.14
CA TYR A 353 12.95 -6.45 23.69
C TYR A 353 12.16 -7.01 24.89
N GLU A 354 11.61 -6.11 25.71
CA GLU A 354 10.71 -6.33 26.87
C GLU A 354 10.99 -7.59 27.72
N GLY A 355 12.27 -7.85 28.06
CA GLY A 355 12.72 -8.96 28.91
C GLY A 355 13.34 -10.16 28.18
N LEU A 356 13.39 -10.16 26.84
CA LEU A 356 14.19 -11.14 26.09
C LEU A 356 15.70 -10.85 26.24
N GLU A 357 16.10 -9.59 26.12
CA GLU A 357 17.49 -9.12 26.24
C GLU A 357 17.79 -8.47 27.60
N ARG A 358 19.08 -8.48 28.00
CA ARG A 358 19.57 -7.72 29.15
C ARG A 358 19.67 -6.23 28.80
N GLN A 359 19.09 -5.38 29.66
CA GLN A 359 19.23 -3.92 29.60
C GLN A 359 20.70 -3.50 29.42
N ARG A 360 21.01 -2.77 28.35
CA ARG A 360 22.35 -2.21 28.09
C ARG A 360 22.32 -0.69 28.20
N TRP A 361 22.98 -0.14 29.22
CA TRP A 361 23.09 1.31 29.40
C TRP A 361 23.74 2.03 28.22
N SER A 362 24.60 1.36 27.43
CA SER A 362 25.16 1.90 26.19
C SER A 362 24.09 2.21 25.13
N LYS A 363 23.15 1.28 24.85
CA LYS A 363 22.02 1.52 23.94
C LYS A 363 21.24 2.76 24.38
N ARG A 364 20.91 2.83 25.68
CA ARG A 364 20.09 3.92 26.27
C ARG A 364 20.81 5.27 26.31
N LEU A 365 22.12 5.30 26.54
CA LEU A 365 22.91 6.53 26.55
C LEU A 365 23.06 7.12 25.14
N VAL A 366 23.38 6.28 24.15
CA VAL A 366 23.45 6.71 22.74
C VAL A 366 22.08 7.18 22.26
N TRP A 367 21.02 6.43 22.58
CA TRP A 367 19.66 6.80 22.21
C TRP A 367 19.18 8.10 22.88
N GLY A 368 19.44 8.30 24.17
CA GLY A 368 19.11 9.55 24.86
C GLY A 368 19.85 10.78 24.27
N GLY A 369 21.05 10.57 23.73
CA GLY A 369 21.74 11.60 22.93
C GLY A 369 21.01 11.93 21.61
N VAL A 370 20.44 10.92 20.94
CA VAL A 370 19.59 11.14 19.75
C VAL A 370 18.27 11.83 20.13
N GLU A 371 17.60 11.41 21.21
CA GLU A 371 16.38 12.05 21.71
C GLU A 371 16.62 13.53 22.06
N LEU A 372 17.75 13.88 22.68
CA LEU A 372 18.13 15.26 22.99
C LEU A 372 18.37 16.09 21.72
N VAL A 373 19.14 15.56 20.75
CA VAL A 373 19.42 16.29 19.49
C VAL A 373 18.16 16.47 18.65
N VAL A 374 17.34 15.42 18.49
CA VAL A 374 16.08 15.50 17.74
C VAL A 374 15.10 16.46 18.44
N GLY A 375 15.00 16.41 19.77
CA GLY A 375 14.18 17.32 20.57
C GLY A 375 14.62 18.79 20.45
N LEU A 376 15.93 19.07 20.40
CA LEU A 376 16.46 20.43 20.18
C LEU A 376 16.02 21.01 18.83
N PHE A 377 15.88 20.18 17.80
CA PHE A 377 15.37 20.56 16.49
C PHE A 377 13.85 20.35 16.32
N GLY A 378 13.11 19.97 17.38
CA GLY A 378 11.71 19.57 17.30
C GLY A 378 10.80 20.59 16.62
N GLY A 379 10.85 21.86 17.02
CA GLY A 379 10.05 22.94 16.41
C GLY A 379 10.45 23.32 14.97
N ILE A 380 11.58 22.80 14.46
CA ILE A 380 11.95 22.86 13.04
C ILE A 380 11.34 21.64 12.32
N LEU A 381 11.46 20.44 12.89
CA LEU A 381 10.88 19.21 12.36
C LEU A 381 9.35 19.28 12.24
N ASP A 382 8.65 19.81 13.23
CA ASP A 382 7.18 19.94 13.24
C ASP A 382 6.64 20.82 12.10
N ARG A 383 7.43 21.80 11.62
CA ARG A 383 7.09 22.62 10.45
C ARG A 383 7.56 21.98 9.13
N LEU A 384 8.70 21.29 9.16
CA LEU A 384 9.39 20.78 7.97
C LEU A 384 8.87 19.41 7.50
N LEU A 385 8.50 18.51 8.42
CA LEU A 385 7.95 17.18 8.09
C LEU A 385 6.62 17.27 7.33
N PRO A 386 5.58 18.01 7.78
CA PRO A 386 4.33 18.14 7.02
C PRO A 386 4.54 18.88 5.70
N HIS A 387 5.45 19.85 5.64
CA HIS A 387 5.75 20.57 4.40
C HIS A 387 6.44 19.68 3.36
N LEU A 388 7.43 18.86 3.75
CA LEU A 388 8.05 17.87 2.85
C LEU A 388 7.02 16.85 2.35
N LEU A 389 6.21 16.30 3.26
CA LEU A 389 5.20 15.30 2.96
C LEU A 389 4.19 15.84 1.92
N LYS A 390 3.67 17.05 2.12
CA LYS A 390 2.73 17.71 1.20
C LYS A 390 3.38 18.07 -0.15
N THR A 391 4.62 18.54 -0.16
CA THR A 391 5.29 19.03 -1.37
C THR A 391 5.77 17.92 -2.30
N TYR A 392 6.33 16.84 -1.74
CA TYR A 392 7.00 15.78 -2.51
C TYR A 392 6.19 14.48 -2.63
N ILE A 393 5.36 14.15 -1.63
CA ILE A 393 4.66 12.85 -1.58
C ILE A 393 3.17 13.02 -1.96
N LEU A 394 2.44 13.97 -1.37
CA LEU A 394 1.04 14.27 -1.72
C LEU A 394 0.94 15.19 -2.97
N ASN A 395 1.77 14.92 -3.97
CA ASN A 395 1.91 15.71 -5.20
C ASN A 395 1.15 15.03 -6.37
N PRO A 396 0.42 15.77 -7.24
CA PRO A 396 -0.27 15.22 -8.42
C PRO A 396 0.60 14.28 -9.27
N HIS A 397 1.86 14.64 -9.54
CA HIS A 397 2.81 13.82 -10.30
C HIS A 397 3.22 12.53 -9.57
N THR A 398 3.25 12.54 -8.23
CA THR A 398 3.46 11.33 -7.42
C THR A 398 2.21 10.44 -7.46
N SER A 399 1.00 11.02 -7.49
CA SER A 399 -0.24 10.26 -7.65
C SER A 399 -0.36 9.59 -9.03
N LEU A 400 0.05 10.27 -10.10
CA LEU A 400 0.14 9.70 -11.45
C LEU A 400 1.11 8.52 -11.49
N LYS A 401 2.31 8.66 -10.90
CA LYS A 401 3.27 7.55 -10.77
C LYS A 401 2.71 6.38 -9.96
N LEU A 402 1.96 6.65 -8.90
CA LEU A 402 1.29 5.61 -8.11
C LEU A 402 0.26 4.84 -8.96
N ILE A 403 -0.58 5.55 -9.73
CA ILE A 403 -1.56 4.93 -10.62
C ILE A 403 -0.86 4.10 -11.70
N ASP A 404 0.19 4.62 -12.33
CA ASP A 404 1.04 3.90 -13.29
C ASP A 404 1.66 2.61 -12.71
N ILE A 405 2.09 2.65 -11.44
CA ILE A 405 2.64 1.49 -10.73
C ILE A 405 1.53 0.48 -10.40
N ILE A 406 0.36 0.94 -9.95
CA ILE A 406 -0.80 0.09 -9.67
C ILE A 406 -1.31 -0.57 -10.96
N GLU A 407 -1.38 0.17 -12.08
CA GLU A 407 -1.73 -0.36 -13.40
C GLU A 407 -0.76 -1.46 -13.83
N LYS A 408 0.56 -1.23 -13.74
CA LYS A 408 1.58 -2.22 -14.11
C LYS A 408 1.65 -3.43 -13.15
N LEU A 409 1.26 -3.27 -11.89
CA LEU A 409 1.24 -4.36 -10.89
C LEU A 409 -0.03 -5.22 -10.95
N LEU A 410 -1.18 -4.63 -11.28
CA LEU A 410 -2.46 -5.35 -11.38
C LEU A 410 -2.74 -5.83 -12.81
N PHE A 411 -2.36 -5.04 -13.82
CA PHE A 411 -2.72 -5.23 -15.22
C PHE A 411 -1.51 -5.11 -16.18
N PRO A 412 -0.42 -5.89 -16.00
CA PRO A 412 0.81 -5.74 -16.79
C PRO A 412 0.59 -5.83 -18.32
N ASP A 413 -0.33 -6.70 -18.77
CA ASP A 413 -0.77 -6.83 -20.17
C ASP A 413 -2.19 -6.27 -20.40
N GLY A 414 -2.64 -5.34 -19.56
CA GLY A 414 -4.01 -4.81 -19.54
C GLY A 414 -5.08 -5.82 -19.07
N TYR A 415 -4.72 -7.05 -18.76
CA TYR A 415 -5.55 -8.05 -18.10
C TYR A 415 -5.05 -8.26 -16.67
N PRO A 416 -5.92 -8.66 -15.71
CA PRO A 416 -5.47 -9.04 -14.38
C PRO A 416 -4.31 -10.01 -14.47
N GLY A 417 -3.20 -9.68 -13.81
CA GLY A 417 -2.17 -10.68 -13.56
C GLY A 417 -2.81 -11.90 -12.87
N PRO A 418 -2.39 -13.14 -13.19
CA PRO A 418 -2.87 -14.29 -12.44
C PRO A 418 -2.59 -14.05 -10.96
N SER A 419 -3.58 -14.36 -10.11
CA SER A 419 -3.46 -14.20 -8.65
C SER A 419 -2.09 -14.75 -8.21
N PRO A 420 -1.18 -13.91 -7.65
CA PRO A 420 0.15 -14.37 -7.28
C PRO A 420 0.02 -15.61 -6.41
N ILE A 421 0.62 -16.71 -6.87
CA ILE A 421 0.56 -17.99 -6.17
C ILE A 421 1.11 -17.72 -4.76
N ASP A 422 0.31 -18.01 -3.73
CA ASP A 422 0.77 -17.88 -2.34
C ASP A 422 2.08 -18.70 -2.23
N PRO A 423 3.23 -18.07 -1.93
CA PRO A 423 4.53 -18.71 -2.08
C PRO A 423 4.63 -19.93 -1.17
N THR A 424 5.32 -20.96 -1.65
CA THR A 424 5.58 -22.16 -0.84
C THR A 424 6.30 -21.77 0.45
N PRO A 425 6.15 -22.55 1.54
CA PRO A 425 6.84 -22.24 2.80
C PRO A 425 8.37 -22.16 2.66
N GLN A 426 8.95 -22.76 1.62
CA GLN A 426 10.38 -22.64 1.31
C GLN A 426 10.71 -21.30 0.64
N GLU A 427 9.91 -20.85 -0.34
CA GLU A 427 10.06 -19.53 -0.97
C GLU A 427 9.79 -18.38 0.01
N ALA A 428 8.83 -18.55 0.93
CA ALA A 428 8.58 -17.59 2.01
C ALA A 428 9.79 -17.43 2.96
N LEU A 429 10.52 -18.53 3.23
CA LEU A 429 11.76 -18.50 4.00
C LEU A 429 12.94 -17.89 3.22
N ASP A 430 13.06 -18.12 1.91
CA ASP A 430 14.05 -17.40 1.10
C ASP A 430 13.76 -15.89 1.03
N LEU A 431 12.48 -15.49 0.87
CA LEU A 431 12.07 -14.09 0.93
C LEU A 431 12.47 -13.44 2.28
N ARG A 432 12.28 -14.16 3.40
CA ARG A 432 12.79 -13.73 4.72
C ARG A 432 14.32 -13.59 4.69
N LEU A 433 15.05 -14.61 4.25
CA LEU A 433 16.52 -14.62 4.25
C LEU A 433 17.13 -13.57 3.28
N ARG A 434 16.43 -13.19 2.21
CA ARG A 434 16.82 -12.06 1.35
C ARG A 434 16.54 -10.72 2.02
N ALA A 435 15.38 -10.56 2.68
CA ALA A 435 15.05 -9.34 3.43
C ALA A 435 16.02 -9.12 4.60
N GLU A 436 16.34 -10.15 5.39
CA GLU A 436 17.35 -10.09 6.46
C GLU A 436 18.73 -9.65 5.92
N ARG A 437 19.24 -10.31 4.87
CA ARG A 437 20.51 -9.92 4.22
C ARG A 437 20.49 -8.48 3.71
N ARG A 438 19.35 -7.99 3.21
CA ARG A 438 19.25 -6.60 2.74
C ARG A 438 19.27 -5.59 3.89
N ILE A 439 18.63 -5.91 5.00
CA ILE A 439 18.66 -5.09 6.22
C ILE A 439 20.07 -5.07 6.83
N ASP A 440 20.76 -6.20 6.89
CA ASP A 440 22.16 -6.30 7.32
C ASP A 440 23.11 -5.46 6.42
N GLN A 441 22.87 -5.41 5.11
CA GLN A 441 23.65 -4.57 4.17
C GLN A 441 23.42 -3.06 4.36
N LEU A 442 22.23 -2.64 4.81
CA LEU A 442 21.85 -1.23 4.88
C LEU A 442 22.14 -0.58 6.24
N ILE A 443 22.15 -1.35 7.34
CA ILE A 443 22.45 -0.83 8.68
C ILE A 443 23.97 -0.75 8.87
N PRO A 444 24.57 0.44 9.06
CA PRO A 444 26.03 0.58 9.23
C PRO A 444 26.57 -0.25 10.39
N SER A 445 27.77 -0.82 10.22
CA SER A 445 28.40 -1.72 11.20
C SER A 445 28.61 -1.11 12.60
N TYR A 446 28.69 0.22 12.72
CA TYR A 446 28.67 0.93 14.00
C TYR A 446 27.32 0.80 14.72
N ILE A 447 26.20 0.95 14.00
CA ILE A 447 24.84 0.81 14.55
C ILE A 447 24.59 -0.66 14.92
N GLN A 448 25.03 -1.60 14.08
CA GLN A 448 24.99 -3.04 14.39
C GLN A 448 25.69 -3.35 15.72
N LYS A 449 26.94 -2.88 15.92
CA LYS A 449 27.73 -3.12 17.14
C LYS A 449 27.19 -2.44 18.40
N ILE A 450 26.42 -1.35 18.27
CA ILE A 450 25.85 -0.65 19.43
C ILE A 450 24.50 -1.27 19.84
N PHE A 451 23.64 -1.57 18.87
CA PHE A 451 22.24 -1.92 19.13
C PHE A 451 21.87 -3.38 18.85
N PHE A 452 22.54 -4.03 17.89
CA PHE A 452 22.24 -5.39 17.41
C PHE A 452 23.35 -6.41 17.74
N ASP A 453 24.17 -6.13 18.76
CA ASP A 453 25.26 -6.98 19.29
C ASP A 453 24.73 -8.21 20.08
N THR A 454 23.78 -8.92 19.49
CA THR A 454 23.17 -10.15 20.00
C THR A 454 23.30 -11.22 18.92
N SER A 455 23.32 -12.51 19.29
CA SER A 455 23.45 -13.64 18.35
C SER A 455 22.35 -13.75 17.28
N ARG A 456 21.30 -12.92 17.35
CA ARG A 456 20.26 -12.78 16.32
C ARG A 456 20.47 -11.60 15.35
N GLY A 457 21.39 -10.68 15.64
CA GLY A 457 21.66 -9.51 14.79
C GLY A 457 20.41 -8.67 14.49
N THR A 458 20.31 -8.18 13.26
CA THR A 458 19.17 -7.37 12.77
C THR A 458 17.90 -8.17 12.56
N LYS A 459 17.96 -9.52 12.55
CA LYS A 459 16.83 -10.41 12.21
C LYS A 459 15.60 -10.20 13.09
N VAL A 460 15.80 -9.72 14.32
CA VAL A 460 14.73 -9.40 15.28
C VAL A 460 13.79 -8.29 14.77
N ILE A 461 14.23 -7.44 13.83
CA ILE A 461 13.40 -6.42 13.17
C ILE A 461 12.23 -7.05 12.40
N LEU A 462 12.39 -8.27 11.87
CA LEU A 462 11.34 -8.98 11.12
C LEU A 462 10.51 -9.93 11.98
N ASP A 463 10.93 -10.25 13.22
CA ASP A 463 10.21 -11.17 14.12
C ASP A 463 8.72 -10.77 14.31
N PRO A 464 8.32 -9.50 14.52
CA PRO A 464 6.92 -9.12 14.72
C PRO A 464 6.00 -9.44 13.52
N ILE A 465 6.57 -9.40 12.32
CA ILE A 465 5.84 -9.48 11.04
C ILE A 465 5.71 -10.95 10.55
N GLU A 466 6.35 -11.89 11.24
CA GLU A 466 6.31 -13.32 10.90
C GLU A 466 4.95 -13.98 11.17
N ASP A 467 4.25 -13.60 12.24
CA ASP A 467 2.97 -14.23 12.59
C ASP A 467 1.77 -13.56 11.92
N ARG A 468 1.02 -14.38 11.17
CA ARG A 468 -0.22 -14.03 10.49
C ARG A 468 -1.29 -13.46 11.44
N SER A 469 -1.39 -14.00 12.66
CA SER A 469 -2.40 -13.56 13.62
C SER A 469 -2.04 -12.21 14.24
N CYS A 470 -0.77 -11.97 14.60
CA CYS A 470 -0.27 -10.66 15.00
C CYS A 470 -0.42 -9.63 13.86
N ASN A 471 -0.10 -10.01 12.62
CA ASN A 471 -0.32 -9.15 11.44
C ASN A 471 -1.80 -8.79 11.25
N ALA A 472 -2.74 -9.71 11.49
CA ALA A 472 -4.17 -9.40 11.42
C ALA A 472 -4.58 -8.27 12.39
N HIS A 473 -3.89 -8.13 13.54
CA HIS A 473 -4.09 -7.01 14.46
C HIS A 473 -3.49 -5.70 13.94
N LEU A 474 -2.30 -5.75 13.32
CA LEU A 474 -1.72 -4.59 12.64
C LEU A 474 -2.63 -4.09 11.51
N VAL A 475 -3.10 -4.99 10.65
CA VAL A 475 -3.98 -4.68 9.52
C VAL A 475 -5.34 -4.16 10.00
N GLY A 476 -5.85 -4.64 11.13
CA GLY A 476 -7.05 -4.10 11.76
C GLY A 476 -6.87 -2.64 12.15
N MET A 477 -5.87 -2.34 12.98
CA MET A 477 -5.57 -0.96 13.40
C MET A 477 -5.31 -0.01 12.21
N VAL A 478 -4.55 -0.47 11.19
CA VAL A 478 -4.27 0.34 9.99
C VAL A 478 -5.53 0.56 9.15
N LEU A 479 -6.42 -0.43 9.02
CA LEU A 479 -7.71 -0.28 8.35
C LEU A 479 -8.59 0.72 9.11
N ASP A 480 -8.69 0.58 10.42
CA ASP A 480 -9.58 1.38 11.27
C ASP A 480 -9.13 2.86 11.27
N GLY A 481 -7.82 3.13 11.39
CA GLY A 481 -7.25 4.48 11.24
C GLY A 481 -7.34 5.07 9.82
N LEU A 482 -7.17 4.24 8.78
CA LEU A 482 -7.33 4.68 7.39
C LEU A 482 -8.79 5.05 7.09
N VAL A 483 -9.76 4.29 7.60
CA VAL A 483 -11.20 4.58 7.45
C VAL A 483 -11.54 5.90 8.13
N GLY A 484 -11.10 6.13 9.37
CA GLY A 484 -11.34 7.41 10.07
C GLY A 484 -10.68 8.61 9.38
N THR A 485 -9.51 8.41 8.76
CA THR A 485 -8.82 9.47 8.02
C THR A 485 -9.52 9.83 6.71
N LEU A 486 -9.96 8.81 5.95
CA LEU A 486 -10.58 8.99 4.64
C LEU A 486 -12.08 9.34 4.72
N ILE A 487 -12.75 8.94 5.80
CA ILE A 487 -14.20 9.03 5.98
C ILE A 487 -14.50 9.37 7.46
N PRO A 488 -14.29 10.63 7.88
CA PRO A 488 -14.53 11.04 9.26
C PRO A 488 -15.98 10.79 9.70
N ASP A 489 -16.95 10.93 8.79
CA ASP A 489 -18.39 10.70 9.01
C ASP A 489 -18.76 9.27 9.48
N LEU A 490 -17.83 8.30 9.39
CA LEU A 490 -18.02 6.95 9.92
C LEU A 490 -17.45 6.76 11.33
N VAL A 491 -16.74 7.75 11.88
CA VAL A 491 -16.17 7.73 13.23
C VAL A 491 -16.99 8.66 14.12
N ILE A 492 -17.61 8.09 15.15
CA ILE A 492 -18.28 8.87 16.19
C ILE A 492 -17.23 9.71 16.91
N LEU A 493 -17.26 11.02 16.71
CA LEU A 493 -16.37 11.95 17.40
C LEU A 493 -16.78 12.01 18.88
N GLU A 494 -15.82 12.09 19.82
CA GLU A 494 -16.13 12.13 21.27
C GLU A 494 -17.11 13.24 21.66
N GLN A 495 -17.21 14.31 20.88
CA GLN A 495 -18.13 15.42 21.12
C GLN A 495 -19.59 15.07 20.80
N GLU A 496 -19.83 14.14 19.89
CA GLU A 496 -21.16 13.56 19.67
C GLU A 496 -21.44 12.44 20.66
N GLN A 497 -20.47 11.59 20.99
CA GLN A 497 -20.60 10.59 22.07
C GLN A 497 -21.08 11.26 23.37
N LYS A 498 -20.37 12.30 23.84
CA LYS A 498 -20.75 13.10 25.02
C LYS A 498 -22.09 13.86 24.89
N ARG A 499 -22.60 14.04 23.67
CA ARG A 499 -23.94 14.62 23.42
C ARG A 499 -25.02 13.56 23.50
N VAL A 500 -24.78 12.36 22.98
CA VAL A 500 -25.69 11.19 23.09
C VAL A 500 -25.79 10.76 24.55
N ASP A 501 -24.66 10.49 25.20
CA ASP A 501 -24.58 10.14 26.63
C ASP A 501 -25.26 11.22 27.52
N GLY A 502 -25.18 12.50 27.10
CA GLY A 502 -25.80 13.64 27.77
C GLY A 502 -27.30 13.84 27.52
N VAL A 503 -27.87 13.20 26.49
CA VAL A 503 -29.32 13.17 26.22
C VAL A 503 -29.98 12.00 26.94
N ASP A 504 -29.35 10.82 26.92
CA ASP A 504 -29.80 9.63 27.67
C ASP A 504 -29.90 9.93 29.19
N HIS A 505 -29.02 10.79 29.71
CA HIS A 505 -29.06 11.27 31.10
C HIS A 505 -30.16 12.30 31.41
N LEU A 506 -30.88 12.81 30.42
CA LEU A 506 -32.03 13.72 30.61
C LEU A 506 -33.37 13.00 30.42
N GLU A 507 -33.50 12.13 29.41
CA GLU A 507 -34.71 11.32 29.19
C GLU A 507 -34.93 10.24 30.27
N GLY A 508 -33.90 9.92 31.06
CA GLY A 508 -34.02 9.06 32.25
C GLY A 508 -34.58 9.73 33.51
N SER A 509 -35.15 10.95 33.42
CA SER A 509 -35.52 11.75 34.59
C SER A 509 -36.80 12.62 34.45
N GLU A 510 -37.87 12.06 33.91
CA GLU A 510 -39.26 12.54 34.10
C GLU A 510 -40.18 11.44 34.69
#